data_AF-V6HMN3-F1
#
_entry.id   AF-V6HMN3-F1
#
_cell.length_a   1.000
_cell.length_b   1.000
_cell.length_c   1.000
_cell.angle_alpha   90.00
_cell.angle_beta   90.00
_cell.angle_gamma   90.00
#
_symmetry.space_group_name_H-M   'P 1'
#
loop_
_entity.id
_entity.type
_entity.pdbx_description
1 polymer ?
#
loop_
_entity_poly.entity_id
_entity_poly.type
_entity_poly.pdbx_seq_one_letter_code
_entity_poly.pdbx_strand_id
1 'polypeptide(L)'
;MWIIPYNEKMEQKTLKILLTIYIIYSLVKFYEFFFRKEEVKMKGLELVYEKGGGKIIRIFDSVILILMIVFMLLLLLSGVEYLSFTTGLLVGMTIIQVFFHRFDNPLPPEKSPKPPLTALKLMSYSIQANPGKAWRELILMTVIFLWSLYMLATKGFGLF
;
A
#
# COMPACT_ATOMS: atom_id res chain seq x y z
N MET A 1 -11.33 -38.29 0.17
CA MET A 1 -11.11 -36.88 0.57
C MET A 1 -9.61 -36.70 0.72
N TRP A 2 -8.94 -36.13 -0.28
CA TRP A 2 -7.49 -35.99 -0.27
C TRP A 2 -7.11 -34.83 0.66
N ILE A 3 -6.59 -35.16 1.84
CA ILE A 3 -5.96 -34.19 2.72
C ILE A 3 -4.59 -33.92 2.10
N ILE A 4 -4.44 -32.78 1.44
CA ILE A 4 -3.15 -32.28 1.00
C ILE A 4 -2.28 -32.13 2.26
N PRO A 5 -1.08 -32.72 2.32
CA PRO A 5 -0.23 -32.61 3.50
C PRO A 5 0.14 -31.13 3.71
N TYR A 6 -0.37 -30.57 4.80
CA TYR A 6 -0.04 -29.22 5.25
C TYR A 6 1.43 -29.17 5.65
N ASN A 7 2.23 -28.28 5.05
CA ASN A 7 3.67 -28.22 5.28
C ASN A 7 4.08 -26.84 5.77
N GLU A 8 3.71 -26.53 7.01
CA GLU A 8 3.87 -25.25 7.73
C GLU A 8 5.16 -24.46 7.43
N LYS A 9 6.28 -25.15 7.16
CA LYS A 9 7.57 -24.55 6.80
C LYS A 9 7.57 -23.87 5.41
N MET A 10 6.79 -24.38 4.47
CA MET A 10 6.68 -23.88 3.10
C MET A 10 5.78 -22.65 3.01
N GLU A 11 4.64 -22.61 3.70
CA GLU A 11 3.78 -21.42 3.75
C GLU A 11 4.51 -20.26 4.42
N GLN A 12 5.20 -20.52 5.54
CA GLN A 12 6.02 -19.52 6.22
C GLN A 12 7.12 -18.96 5.32
N LYS A 13 7.85 -19.83 4.59
CA LYS A 13 8.91 -19.39 3.67
C LYS A 13 8.33 -18.56 2.53
N THR A 14 7.21 -18.99 1.96
CA THR A 14 6.52 -18.28 0.88
C THR A 14 6.06 -16.90 1.35
N LEU A 15 5.43 -16.82 2.52
CA LEU A 15 4.98 -15.57 3.13
C LEU A 15 6.15 -14.61 3.35
N LYS A 16 7.27 -15.07 3.92
CA LYS A 16 8.48 -14.23 4.12
C LYS A 16 8.99 -13.62 2.81
N ILE A 17 9.06 -14.41 1.74
CA ILE A 17 9.52 -13.94 0.42
C ILE A 17 8.54 -12.90 -0.14
N LEU A 18 7.24 -13.21 -0.13
CA LEU A 18 6.21 -12.31 -0.65
C LEU A 18 6.16 -10.99 0.12
N LEU A 19 6.25 -11.02 1.45
CA LEU A 19 6.33 -9.82 2.29
C LEU A 19 7.57 -8.99 1.94
N THR A 20 8.73 -9.64 1.78
CA THR A 20 9.97 -8.95 1.42
C THR A 20 9.83 -8.21 0.09
N ILE A 21 9.35 -8.90 -0.94
CA ILE A 21 9.13 -8.31 -2.27
C ILE A 21 8.13 -7.15 -2.19
N TYR A 22 7.01 -7.37 -1.49
CA TYR A 22 5.96 -6.37 -1.40
C TYR A 22 6.41 -5.11 -0.64
N ILE A 23 7.13 -5.26 0.48
CA ILE A 23 7.66 -4.13 1.24
C ILE A 23 8.69 -3.34 0.39
N ILE A 24 9.59 -4.03 -0.31
CA ILE A 24 10.54 -3.37 -1.23
C ILE A 24 9.78 -2.61 -2.33
N TYR A 25 8.79 -3.24 -2.95
CA TYR A 25 7.94 -2.60 -3.94
C TYR A 25 7.25 -1.35 -3.37
N SER A 26 6.67 -1.42 -2.17
CA SER A 26 6.02 -0.29 -1.51
C SER A 26 6.99 0.85 -1.24
N LEU A 27 8.20 0.58 -0.75
CA LEU A 27 9.24 1.59 -0.53
C LEU A 27 9.66 2.28 -1.84
N VAL A 28 9.83 1.50 -2.92
CA VAL A 28 10.12 2.06 -4.26
C VAL A 28 8.96 2.94 -4.72
N LYS A 29 7.71 2.50 -4.56
CA LYS A 29 6.52 3.29 -4.91
C LYS A 29 6.43 4.58 -4.10
N PHE A 30 6.76 4.55 -2.80
CA PHE A 30 6.82 5.75 -1.97
C PHE A 30 7.89 6.71 -2.46
N TYR A 31 9.08 6.22 -2.76
CA TYR A 31 10.14 7.03 -3.34
C TYR A 31 9.69 7.68 -4.66
N GLU A 32 9.17 6.89 -5.61
CA GLU A 32 8.64 7.44 -6.86
C GLU A 32 7.54 8.48 -6.63
N PHE A 33 6.66 8.24 -5.66
CA PHE A 33 5.57 9.14 -5.31
C PHE A 33 6.06 10.50 -4.79
N PHE A 34 7.16 10.56 -4.03
CA PHE A 34 7.70 11.83 -3.56
C PHE A 34 8.50 12.56 -4.63
N PHE A 35 9.42 11.86 -5.29
CA PHE A 35 10.45 12.51 -6.11
C PHE A 35 10.04 12.73 -7.57
N ARG A 36 8.94 12.12 -8.03
CA ARG A 36 8.43 12.37 -9.39
C ARG A 36 7.90 13.81 -9.49
N LYS A 37 8.25 14.50 -10.58
CA LYS A 37 7.79 15.86 -10.89
C LYS A 37 6.26 15.94 -10.90
N GLU A 38 5.71 17.04 -10.40
CA GLU A 38 4.27 17.29 -10.32
C GLU A 38 3.58 17.14 -11.68
N GLU A 39 4.17 17.69 -12.75
CA GLU A 39 3.64 17.57 -14.10
C GLU A 39 3.45 16.12 -14.57
N VAL A 40 4.39 15.23 -14.21
CA VAL A 40 4.33 13.82 -14.60
C VAL A 40 3.25 13.09 -13.79
N LYS A 41 3.06 13.48 -12.52
CA LYS A 41 1.98 12.95 -11.68
C LYS A 41 0.61 13.35 -12.23
N MET A 42 0.44 14.62 -12.58
CA MET A 42 -0.81 15.14 -13.15
C MET A 42 -1.12 14.50 -14.52
N LYS A 43 -0.13 14.39 -15.42
CA LYS A 43 -0.30 13.67 -16.69
C LYS A 43 -0.68 12.20 -16.50
N GLY A 44 -0.13 11.55 -15.47
CA GLY A 44 -0.50 10.19 -15.09
C GLY A 44 -1.96 10.09 -14.68
N LEU A 45 -2.46 11.03 -13.87
CA LEU A 45 -3.87 11.10 -13.48
C LEU A 45 -4.78 11.33 -14.69
N GLU A 46 -4.41 12.23 -15.60
CA GLU A 46 -5.16 12.47 -16.83
C GLU A 46 -5.25 11.20 -17.69
N LEU A 47 -4.14 10.48 -17.86
CA LEU A 47 -4.12 9.22 -18.61
C LEU A 47 -5.06 8.19 -17.98
N VAL A 48 -5.03 8.07 -16.65
CA VAL A 48 -5.81 7.06 -15.92
C VAL A 48 -7.30 7.39 -15.93
N TYR A 49 -7.68 8.65 -15.65
CA TYR A 49 -9.08 9.03 -15.49
C TYR A 49 -9.73 9.54 -16.78
N GLU A 50 -9.06 10.40 -17.55
CA GLU A 50 -9.66 10.98 -18.76
C GLU A 50 -9.60 10.02 -19.94
N LYS A 51 -8.46 9.35 -20.15
CA LYS A 51 -8.28 8.42 -21.28
C LYS A 51 -8.68 6.99 -20.92
N GLY A 52 -8.35 6.54 -19.72
CA GLY A 52 -8.60 5.17 -19.26
C GLY A 52 -9.92 4.95 -18.54
N GLY A 53 -10.71 6.01 -18.29
CA GLY A 53 -11.99 5.94 -17.58
C GLY A 53 -11.90 5.36 -16.16
N GLY A 54 -10.70 5.39 -15.54
CA GLY A 54 -10.45 4.79 -14.23
C GLY A 54 -10.48 3.25 -14.18
N LYS A 55 -10.63 2.56 -15.32
CA LYS A 55 -10.73 1.08 -15.37
C LYS A 55 -9.49 0.40 -14.81
N ILE A 56 -8.31 0.95 -15.07
CA ILE A 56 -7.04 0.39 -14.60
C ILE A 56 -6.92 0.40 -13.06
N ILE A 57 -7.48 1.44 -12.40
CA ILE A 57 -7.49 1.51 -10.93
C ILE A 57 -8.37 0.38 -10.37
N ARG A 58 -9.57 0.18 -10.92
CA ARG A 58 -10.48 -0.89 -10.44
C ARG A 58 -9.87 -2.28 -10.54
N ILE A 59 -9.14 -2.54 -11.63
CA ILE A 59 -8.41 -3.81 -11.81
C ILE A 59 -7.30 -3.92 -10.78
N PHE A 60 -6.50 -2.87 -10.61
CA PHE A 60 -5.44 -2.82 -9.62
C PHE A 60 -5.97 -3.07 -8.19
N ASP A 61 -7.04 -2.39 -7.79
CA ASP A 61 -7.68 -2.56 -6.48
C ASP A 61 -8.14 -4.01 -6.26
N SER A 62 -8.73 -4.63 -7.29
CA SER A 62 -9.17 -6.02 -7.22
C SER A 62 -7.99 -7.00 -7.07
N VAL A 63 -6.91 -6.78 -7.83
CA VAL A 63 -5.70 -7.60 -7.76
C VAL A 63 -5.01 -7.46 -6.41
N ILE A 64 -4.87 -6.23 -5.90
CA ILE A 64 -4.27 -5.99 -4.58
C ILE A 64 -5.13 -6.60 -3.47
N LEU A 65 -6.46 -6.49 -3.56
CA LEU A 65 -7.36 -7.12 -2.58
C LEU A 65 -7.16 -8.64 -2.55
N ILE A 66 -7.11 -9.29 -3.72
CA ILE A 66 -6.82 -10.73 -3.82
C ILE A 66 -5.46 -11.05 -3.20
N LEU A 67 -4.43 -10.25 -3.46
CA LEU A 67 -3.10 -10.43 -2.88
C LEU A 67 -3.12 -10.30 -1.35
N MET A 68 -3.86 -9.33 -0.79
CA MET A 68 -4.00 -9.18 0.66
C MET A 68 -4.72 -10.37 1.30
N ILE A 69 -5.73 -10.93 0.63
CA ILE A 69 -6.41 -12.17 1.06
C ILE A 69 -5.40 -13.32 1.08
N VAL A 70 -4.55 -13.46 0.06
CA VAL A 70 -3.49 -14.49 0.01
C VAL A 70 -2.51 -14.32 1.18
N PHE A 71 -2.07 -13.09 1.47
CA PHE A 71 -1.18 -12.83 2.63
C PHE A 71 -1.84 -13.22 3.95
N MET A 72 -3.10 -12.85 4.13
CA MET A 72 -3.87 -13.20 5.33
C MET A 72 -4.03 -14.72 5.49
N LEU A 73 -4.36 -15.44 4.42
CA LEU A 73 -4.48 -16.90 4.46
C LEU A 73 -3.14 -17.57 4.77
N LEU A 74 -2.06 -17.15 4.11
CA LEU A 74 -0.71 -17.65 4.40
C LEU A 74 -0.29 -17.37 5.85
N LEU A 75 -0.65 -16.20 6.38
CA LEU A 75 -0.36 -15.84 7.76
C LEU A 75 -1.15 -16.71 8.76
N LEU A 76 -2.45 -16.92 8.52
CA LEU A 76 -3.30 -17.77 9.35
C LEU A 76 -2.80 -19.21 9.38
N LEU A 77 -2.40 -19.74 8.23
CA LEU A 77 -1.77 -21.06 8.13
C LEU A 77 -0.45 -21.08 8.91
N SER A 78 0.40 -20.08 8.72
CA SER A 78 1.73 -19.98 9.37
C SER A 78 1.70 -19.83 10.90
N GLY A 79 0.53 -19.60 11.50
CA GLY A 79 0.35 -19.30 12.92
C GLY A 79 0.34 -17.80 13.19
N VAL A 80 -0.76 -17.30 13.76
CA VAL A 80 -0.94 -15.89 14.12
C VAL A 80 -0.73 -15.68 15.61
N GLU A 81 0.13 -14.74 15.96
CA GLU A 81 0.18 -14.18 17.31
C GLU A 81 -0.85 -13.02 17.40
N TYR A 82 -1.83 -13.16 18.30
CA TYR A 82 -3.02 -12.31 18.31
C TYR A 82 -2.71 -10.85 18.67
N LEU A 83 -1.77 -10.59 19.60
CA LEU A 83 -1.43 -9.22 19.99
C LEU A 83 -0.81 -8.45 18.83
N SER A 84 0.16 -9.06 18.15
CA SER A 84 0.84 -8.49 17.00
C SER A 84 -0.12 -8.27 15.84
N PHE A 85 -1.00 -9.24 15.57
CA PHE A 85 -1.99 -9.12 14.50
C PHE A 85 -3.02 -8.03 14.78
N THR A 86 -3.66 -8.03 15.95
CA THR A 86 -4.69 -7.03 16.29
C THR A 86 -4.09 -5.64 16.40
N THR A 87 -2.90 -5.49 16.99
CA THR A 87 -2.21 -4.20 17.06
C THR A 87 -1.84 -3.71 15.66
N GLY A 88 -1.25 -4.58 14.82
CA GLY A 88 -0.88 -4.23 13.45
C GLY A 88 -2.08 -3.81 12.60
N LEU A 89 -3.21 -4.52 12.72
CA LEU A 89 -4.46 -4.18 12.06
C LEU A 89 -4.96 -2.79 12.47
N LEU A 90 -5.05 -2.52 13.78
CA LEU A 90 -5.48 -1.22 14.29
C LEU A 90 -4.55 -0.10 13.84
N VAL A 91 -3.24 -0.26 14.01
CA VAL A 91 -2.24 0.73 13.57
C VAL A 91 -2.35 1.01 12.08
N GLY A 92 -2.44 -0.04 11.24
CA GLY A 92 -2.56 0.11 9.79
C GLY A 92 -3.82 0.88 9.39
N MET A 93 -4.98 0.52 9.92
CA MET A 93 -6.24 1.20 9.64
C MET A 93 -6.21 2.66 10.07
N THR A 94 -5.69 2.95 11.27
CA THR A 94 -5.61 4.32 11.79
C THR A 94 -4.64 5.18 11.00
N ILE A 95 -3.47 4.66 10.60
CA ILE A 95 -2.52 5.41 9.76
C ILE A 95 -3.15 5.79 8.42
N ILE A 96 -3.88 4.86 7.77
CA ILE A 96 -4.56 5.14 6.49
C ILE A 96 -5.62 6.25 6.68
N GLN A 97 -6.41 6.19 7.75
CA GLN A 97 -7.41 7.22 8.06
C GLN A 97 -6.74 8.59 8.27
N VAL A 98 -5.72 8.66 9.11
CA VAL A 98 -5.00 9.91 9.39
C VAL A 98 -4.35 10.46 8.12
N PHE A 99 -3.75 9.60 7.30
CA PHE A 99 -3.17 9.97 6.01
C PHE A 99 -4.19 10.69 5.12
N PHE A 100 -5.38 10.11 4.93
CA PHE A 100 -6.41 10.71 4.10
C PHE A 100 -6.97 12.02 4.68
N HIS A 101 -7.09 12.12 6.00
CA HIS A 101 -7.54 13.35 6.66
C HIS A 101 -6.59 14.54 6.47
N ARG A 102 -5.34 14.33 6.05
CA ARG A 102 -4.42 15.44 5.69
C ARG A 102 -4.82 16.17 4.42
N PHE A 103 -5.70 15.57 3.60
CA PHE A 103 -6.09 16.09 2.29
C PHE A 103 -7.50 16.69 2.31
N ASP A 104 -7.74 17.53 3.32
CA ASP A 104 -9.02 18.17 3.64
C ASP A 104 -9.31 19.48 2.90
N ASN A 105 -8.27 20.16 2.44
CA ASN A 105 -8.42 21.46 1.79
C ASN A 105 -8.88 21.30 0.32
N PRO A 106 -9.75 22.18 -0.18
CA PRO A 106 -10.15 22.19 -1.58
C PRO A 106 -8.95 22.46 -2.49
N LEU A 107 -8.98 21.88 -3.68
CA LEU A 107 -7.99 22.14 -4.71
C LEU A 107 -8.26 23.49 -5.38
N PRO A 108 -7.21 24.24 -5.77
CA PRO A 108 -7.40 25.40 -6.63
C PRO A 108 -7.93 24.95 -8.02
N PRO A 109 -8.65 25.82 -8.75
CA PRO A 109 -9.29 25.47 -10.02
C PRO A 109 -8.34 24.86 -11.05
N GLU A 110 -7.10 25.34 -11.10
CA GLU A 110 -6.09 24.91 -12.09
C GLU A 110 -5.59 23.49 -11.84
N LYS A 111 -5.71 23.00 -10.59
CA LYS A 111 -5.31 21.64 -10.19
C LYS A 111 -6.52 20.72 -10.00
N SER A 112 -7.73 21.22 -10.25
CA SER A 112 -8.96 20.46 -10.04
C SER A 112 -9.22 19.50 -11.22
N PRO A 113 -9.70 18.27 -10.96
CA PRO A 113 -10.06 17.34 -12.02
C PRO A 113 -11.23 17.87 -12.85
N LYS A 114 -11.27 17.50 -14.13
CA LYS A 114 -12.40 17.81 -15.01
C LYS A 114 -13.61 16.92 -14.67
N PRO A 115 -14.86 17.39 -14.90
CA PRO A 115 -16.03 16.54 -14.80
C PRO A 115 -15.95 15.32 -15.76
N PRO A 116 -16.57 14.18 -15.40
CA PRO A 116 -17.35 13.93 -14.19
C PRO A 116 -16.47 13.77 -12.95
N LEU A 117 -16.94 14.34 -11.83
CA LEU A 117 -16.26 14.27 -10.54
C LEU A 117 -16.71 13.04 -9.77
N THR A 118 -15.74 12.28 -9.26
CA THR A 118 -15.97 11.20 -8.30
C THR A 118 -15.08 11.42 -7.08
N ALA A 119 -15.48 10.87 -5.93
CA ALA A 119 -14.69 10.99 -4.70
C ALA A 119 -13.26 10.47 -4.88
N LEU A 120 -13.10 9.32 -5.55
CA LEU A 120 -11.79 8.73 -5.83
C LEU A 120 -10.93 9.61 -6.74
N LYS A 121 -11.52 10.23 -7.78
CA LYS A 121 -10.82 11.15 -8.69
C LYS A 121 -10.38 12.41 -7.95
N LEU A 122 -11.28 13.03 -7.19
CA LEU A 122 -10.96 14.20 -6.36
C LEU A 122 -9.84 13.90 -5.36
N MET A 123 -9.92 12.76 -4.67
CA MET A 123 -8.91 12.35 -3.70
C MET A 123 -7.54 12.13 -4.34
N SER A 124 -7.50 11.44 -5.48
CA SER A 124 -6.26 11.19 -6.21
C SER A 124 -5.59 12.49 -6.68
N TYR A 125 -6.39 13.44 -7.17
CA TYR A 125 -5.88 14.77 -7.52
C TYR A 125 -5.40 15.54 -6.27
N SER A 126 -6.12 15.47 -5.15
CA SER A 126 -5.74 16.13 -3.89
C SER A 126 -4.39 15.65 -3.37
N ILE A 127 -4.19 14.33 -3.43
CA ILE A 127 -2.94 13.67 -3.02
C ILE A 127 -1.77 14.06 -3.94
N GLN A 128 -1.96 14.05 -5.27
CA GLN A 128 -0.87 14.33 -6.21
C GLN A 128 -0.51 15.82 -6.28
N ALA A 129 -1.45 16.73 -6.01
CA ALA A 129 -1.22 18.18 -6.02
C ALA A 129 -0.36 18.65 -4.84
N ASN A 130 -0.40 17.95 -3.70
CA ASN A 130 0.44 18.25 -2.54
C ASN A 130 0.75 16.98 -1.72
N PRO A 131 1.59 16.07 -2.23
CA PRO A 131 1.90 14.80 -1.57
C PRO A 131 2.56 14.98 -0.20
N GLY A 132 3.21 16.12 0.03
CA GLY A 132 3.90 16.44 1.27
C GLY A 132 2.97 16.66 2.47
N LYS A 133 1.66 16.82 2.29
CA LYS A 133 0.75 17.04 3.42
C LYS A 133 0.74 15.89 4.44
N ALA A 134 0.98 14.67 3.99
CA ALA A 134 1.00 13.48 4.83
C ALA A 134 2.42 12.97 5.14
N TRP A 135 3.41 13.87 5.16
CA TRP A 135 4.82 13.50 5.36
C TRP A 135 5.09 12.74 6.66
N ARG A 136 4.36 13.07 7.74
CA ARG A 136 4.54 12.43 9.06
C ARG A 136 4.14 10.96 9.01
N GLU A 137 2.99 10.68 8.42
CA GLU A 137 2.46 9.34 8.25
C GLU A 137 3.37 8.52 7.32
N LEU A 138 3.90 9.16 6.28
CA LEU A 138 4.82 8.54 5.32
C LEU A 138 6.18 8.20 5.95
N ILE A 139 6.75 9.06 6.80
CA ILE A 139 7.96 8.73 7.58
C ILE A 139 7.71 7.56 8.51
N LEU A 140 6.60 7.58 9.26
CA LEU A 140 6.25 6.49 10.17
C LEU A 140 6.13 5.14 9.43
N MET A 141 5.40 5.11 8.31
CA MET A 141 5.29 3.89 7.48
C MET A 141 6.65 3.44 6.95
N THR A 142 7.51 4.38 6.53
CA THR A 142 8.87 4.06 6.05
C THR A 142 9.69 3.39 7.13
N VAL A 143 9.70 3.93 8.36
CA VAL A 143 10.41 3.34 9.50
C VAL A 143 9.89 1.94 9.81
N ILE A 144 8.57 1.74 9.83
CA ILE A 144 7.95 0.42 10.07
C ILE A 144 8.35 -0.59 8.98
N PHE A 145 8.37 -0.18 7.71
CA PHE A 145 8.79 -1.03 6.59
C PHE A 145 10.27 -1.39 6.65
N LEU A 146 11.16 -0.44 6.94
CA LEU A 146 12.59 -0.70 7.11
C LEU A 146 12.85 -1.65 8.30
N TRP A 147 12.16 -1.43 9.42
CA TRP A 147 12.23 -2.35 10.56
C TRP A 147 11.71 -3.74 10.22
N SER A 148 10.60 -3.84 9.49
CA SER A 148 10.04 -5.12 9.04
C SER A 148 11.01 -5.87 8.13
N LEU A 149 11.69 -5.18 7.21
CA LEU A 149 12.73 -5.77 6.37
C LEU A 149 13.93 -6.24 7.19
N TYR A 150 14.37 -5.45 8.16
CA TYR A 150 15.44 -5.86 9.08
C TYR A 150 15.08 -7.15 9.84
N MET A 151 13.84 -7.23 10.35
CA MET A 151 13.34 -8.43 11.05
C MET A 151 13.20 -9.64 10.13
N LEU A 152 12.78 -9.45 8.87
CA LEU A 152 12.73 -10.51 7.86
C LEU A 152 14.15 -10.99 7.51
N ALA A 153 15.11 -10.09 7.36
CA ALA A 153 16.49 -10.44 7.04
C ALA A 153 17.17 -11.22 8.18
N THR A 154 17.04 -10.73 9.43
CA THR A 154 17.67 -11.33 10.61
C THR A 154 16.92 -12.59 11.07
N LYS A 155 15.67 -12.44 11.55
CA LYS A 155 14.90 -13.55 12.12
C LYS A 155 14.20 -14.40 11.07
N GLY A 156 13.85 -13.82 9.93
CA GLY A 156 13.14 -14.53 8.86
C GLY A 156 14.07 -15.45 8.05
N PHE A 157 15.24 -14.95 7.65
CA PHE A 157 16.19 -15.62 6.76
C PHE A 157 17.57 -15.92 7.37
N GLY A 158 17.92 -15.37 8.54
CA GLY A 158 19.20 -15.64 9.19
C GLY A 158 20.40 -15.02 8.46
N LEU A 159 20.23 -13.86 7.84
CA LEU A 159 21.27 -13.20 7.04
C LEU A 159 22.35 -12.48 7.87
N PHE A 160 22.09 -12.25 9.16
CA PHE A 160 22.99 -11.60 10.11
C PHE A 160 22.89 -12.26 11.47
#